data_AF-A0A955I6J8-F1
#
_entry.id   AF-A0A955I6J8-F1
#
_cell.length_a   1.000
_cell.length_b   1.000
_cell.length_c   1.000
_cell.angle_alpha   90.00
_cell.angle_beta   90.00
_cell.angle_gamma   90.00
#
_symmetry.space_group_name_H-M   'P 1'
#
loop_
_entity.id
_entity.type
_entity.pdbx_description
1 polymer ?
#
loop_
_entity_poly.entity_id
_entity_poly.type
_entity_poly.pdbx_seq_one_letter_code
_entity_poly.pdbx_strand_id
1 'polypeptide(L)'
;MDTLHFLRQFHIFDYAVFDLVVSFGGIYLLSPVLSRFARWFRLDIPRQSWLLFTLPISILIHILVGNYTPMTKDFLDPNSHWILK
;
A
#
# COMPACT_ATOMS: atom_id res chain seq x y z
N MET A 1 -6.24 23.85 11.15
CA MET A 1 -5.55 22.77 10.41
C MET A 1 -5.72 21.51 11.20
N ASP A 2 -6.35 20.50 10.60
CA ASP A 2 -6.64 19.25 11.30
C ASP A 2 -5.37 18.39 11.44
N THR A 3 -5.30 17.59 12.49
CA THR A 3 -4.14 16.72 12.79
C THR A 3 -3.80 15.78 11.63
N LEU A 4 -4.80 15.27 10.91
CA LEU A 4 -4.59 14.45 9.71
C LEU A 4 -3.95 15.22 8.56
N HIS A 5 -4.35 16.48 8.34
CA HIS A 5 -3.75 17.34 7.32
C HIS A 5 -2.27 17.63 7.63
N PHE A 6 -1.94 17.84 8.92
CA PHE A 6 -0.57 18.03 9.35
C PHE A 6 0.28 16.76 9.13
N LEU A 7 -0.23 15.58 9.48
CA LEU A 7 0.51 14.31 9.31
C LEU A 7 0.74 13.98 7.83
N ARG A 8 -0.25 14.27 6.97
CA ARG A 8 -0.15 14.02 5.54
C ARG A 8 0.69 15.04 4.79
N GLN A 9 1.08 16.18 5.39
CA GLN A 9 1.85 17.21 4.68
C GLN A 9 3.26 16.73 4.24
N PHE A 10 3.81 15.70 4.89
CA PHE A 10 5.11 15.14 4.56
C PHE A 10 5.00 14.20 3.36
N HIS A 11 5.50 14.65 2.22
CA HIS A 11 5.46 13.91 0.96
C HIS A 11 6.87 13.59 0.45
N ILE A 12 7.00 12.44 -0.21
CA ILE A 12 8.13 12.12 -1.07
C ILE A 12 7.55 12.04 -2.49
N PHE A 13 7.98 12.95 -3.37
CA PHE A 13 7.30 13.22 -4.64
C PHE A 13 5.82 13.59 -4.39
N ASP A 14 4.89 12.86 -4.99
CA ASP A 14 3.44 13.04 -4.82
C ASP A 14 2.83 12.09 -3.77
N TYR A 15 3.67 11.39 -2.99
CA TYR A 15 3.24 10.33 -2.07
C TYR A 15 3.39 10.74 -0.61
N ALA A 16 2.30 10.71 0.15
CA ALA A 16 2.32 11.00 1.59
C ALA A 16 3.04 9.88 2.36
N VAL A 17 4.10 10.24 3.09
CA VAL A 17 4.88 9.29 3.92
C VAL A 17 4.01 8.65 4.99
N PHE A 18 3.06 9.42 5.53
CA PHE A 18 2.11 8.93 6.51
C PHE A 18 1.29 7.74 5.99
N ASP A 19 0.77 7.83 4.77
CA ASP A 19 -0.05 6.76 4.18
C ASP A 19 0.77 5.48 3.94
N LEU A 20 2.06 5.62 3.62
CA LEU A 20 3.00 4.50 3.53
C LEU A 20 3.17 3.81 4.89
N VAL A 21 3.48 4.57 5.93
CA VAL A 21 3.68 4.04 7.29
C VAL A 21 2.41 3.37 7.81
N VAL A 22 1.25 3.98 7.60
CA VAL A 22 -0.05 3.40 7.99
C VAL A 22 -0.32 2.10 7.24
N SER A 23 0.01 2.02 5.96
CA SER A 23 -0.16 0.78 5.17
C SER A 23 0.72 -0.35 5.70
N PHE A 24 2.01 -0.08 5.94
CA PHE A 24 2.94 -1.06 6.52
C PHE A 24 2.53 -1.47 7.93
N GLY A 25 2.12 -0.51 8.77
CA GLY A 25 1.60 -0.79 10.12
C GLY A 25 0.32 -1.63 10.08
N GLY A 26 -0.59 -1.32 9.17
CA GLY A 26 -1.82 -2.08 8.96
C GLY A 26 -1.56 -3.52 8.55
N ILE A 27 -0.66 -3.74 7.58
CA ILE A 27 -0.28 -5.08 7.13
C ILE A 27 0.51 -5.83 8.21
N TYR A 28 1.36 -5.16 8.96
CA TYR A 28 2.04 -5.76 10.11
C TYR A 28 1.05 -6.33 11.12
N LEU A 29 0.01 -5.55 11.47
CA LEU A 29 -1.05 -5.97 12.38
C LEU A 29 -1.95 -7.06 11.78
N LEU A 30 -2.17 -7.06 10.47
CA LEU A 30 -2.93 -8.09 9.75
C LEU A 30 -2.13 -9.36 9.47
N SER A 31 -0.79 -9.31 9.52
CA SER A 31 0.10 -10.43 9.19
C SER A 31 -0.23 -11.75 9.88
N PRO A 32 -0.60 -11.84 11.19
CA PRO A 32 -1.00 -13.11 11.79
C PRO A 32 -2.29 -13.69 11.20
N VAL A 33 -3.24 -12.82 10.82
CA VAL A 33 -4.51 -13.24 10.19
C VAL A 33 -4.24 -13.72 8.76
N LEU A 34 -3.43 -12.97 8.01
CA LEU A 34 -3.02 -13.34 6.65
C LEU A 34 -2.23 -14.66 6.64
N SER A 35 -1.29 -14.86 7.56
CA SER A 35 -0.58 -16.14 7.71
C SER A 35 -1.53 -17.28 8.13
N ARG A 36 -2.57 -17.01 8.94
CA ARG A 36 -3.58 -18.02 9.26
C ARG A 36 -4.43 -18.40 8.04
N PHE A 37 -4.79 -17.43 7.22
CA PHE A 37 -5.53 -17.66 5.98
C PHE A 37 -4.68 -18.39 4.93
N ALA A 38 -3.41 -18.01 4.75
CA ALA A 38 -2.48 -18.69 3.83
C ALA A 38 -2.31 -20.17 4.17
N ARG A 39 -2.31 -20.53 5.46
CA ARG A 39 -2.26 -21.93 5.90
C ARG A 39 -3.46 -22.76 5.41
N TRP A 40 -4.64 -22.16 5.18
CA TRP A 40 -5.77 -22.89 4.58
C TRP A 40 -5.48 -23.36 3.16
N PHE A 41 -4.64 -22.61 2.43
CA PHE A 41 -4.16 -22.97 1.09
C PHE A 41 -2.86 -23.78 1.14
N ARG A 42 -2.47 -24.30 2.31
CA ARG A 42 -1.19 -25.01 2.54
C ARG A 42 0.05 -24.17 2.22
N LEU A 43 -0.06 -22.84 2.26
CA LEU A 43 1.06 -21.92 2.11
C LEU A 43 1.58 -21.51 3.49
N ASP A 44 2.88 -21.73 3.72
CA ASP A 44 3.56 -21.27 4.93
C ASP A 44 4.31 -19.97 4.63
N ILE A 45 3.63 -18.84 4.88
CA ILE A 45 4.16 -17.50 4.64
C ILE A 45 4.54 -16.87 5.99
N PRO A 46 5.84 -16.60 6.23
CA PRO A 46 6.31 -15.91 7.43
C PRO A 46 5.71 -14.52 7.55
N ARG A 47 5.51 -14.04 8.78
CA ARG A 47 4.88 -12.73 9.04
C ARG A 47 5.61 -11.57 8.36
N GLN A 48 6.94 -11.64 8.33
CA GLN A 48 7.80 -10.63 7.72
C GLN A 48 7.59 -10.55 6.21
N SER A 49 7.29 -11.66 5.53
CA SER A 49 7.06 -11.69 4.09
C SER A 49 5.83 -10.87 3.68
N TRP A 50 4.80 -10.77 4.54
CA TRP A 50 3.63 -9.92 4.26
C TRP A 50 3.98 -8.45 4.13
N LEU A 51 5.04 -7.97 4.81
CA LEU A 51 5.46 -6.58 4.68
C LEU A 51 5.93 -6.26 3.27
N LEU A 52 6.55 -7.22 2.57
CA LEU A 52 6.92 -7.09 1.16
C LEU A 52 5.68 -7.02 0.26
N PHE A 53 4.61 -7.71 0.66
CA PHE A 53 3.32 -7.65 -0.03
C PHE A 53 2.49 -6.41 0.34
N THR A 54 2.95 -5.52 1.21
CA THR A 54 2.19 -4.32 1.59
C THR A 54 1.84 -3.48 0.37
N LEU A 55 2.80 -3.22 -0.50
CA LEU A 55 2.57 -2.42 -1.71
C LEU A 55 1.56 -3.08 -2.66
N PRO A 56 1.74 -4.34 -3.11
CA PRO A 56 0.78 -4.96 -4.01
C PRO A 56 -0.60 -5.16 -3.36
N ILE A 57 -0.68 -5.48 -2.06
CA ILE A 57 -1.97 -5.59 -1.35
C ILE A 57 -2.67 -4.23 -1.29
N SER A 58 -1.96 -3.16 -0.98
CA SER A 58 -2.54 -1.81 -0.89
C SER A 58 -3.03 -1.33 -2.25
N ILE A 59 -2.25 -1.57 -3.32
CA ILE A 59 -2.66 -1.30 -4.71
C ILE A 59 -3.93 -2.09 -5.07
N LEU A 60 -3.97 -3.39 -4.74
CA LEU A 60 -5.14 -4.23 -4.99
C LEU A 60 -6.38 -3.69 -4.28
N ILE A 61 -6.25 -3.24 -3.03
CA ILE A 61 -7.36 -2.64 -2.27
C ILE A 61 -7.82 -1.34 -2.93
N HIS A 62 -6.92 -0.46 -3.36
CA HIS A 62 -7.30 0.76 -4.07
C HIS A 62 -8.06 0.47 -5.37
N ILE A 63 -7.67 -0.57 -6.12
CA ILE A 63 -8.39 -1.04 -7.32
C ILE A 63 -9.78 -1.54 -6.94
N LEU A 64 -9.90 -2.38 -5.91
CA LEU A 64 -11.18 -2.94 -5.47
C LEU A 64 -12.15 -1.88 -4.92
N VAL A 65 -11.63 -0.86 -4.24
CA VAL A 65 -12.41 0.25 -3.66
C VAL A 65 -12.70 1.34 -4.71
N GLY A 66 -11.93 1.40 -5.78
CA GLY A 66 -12.03 2.43 -6.83
C GLY A 66 -11.50 3.81 -6.42
N ASN A 67 -10.81 3.91 -5.27
CA ASN A 67 -10.21 5.16 -4.79
C ASN A 67 -8.70 5.11 -4.97
N TYR A 68 -8.23 5.65 -6.10
CA TYR A 68 -6.84 5.57 -6.53
C TYR A 68 -5.99 6.69 -5.96
N THR A 69 -4.93 6.32 -5.23
CA THR A 69 -3.83 7.23 -4.87
C THR A 69 -2.97 7.55 -6.11
N PRO A 70 -2.23 8.67 -6.15
CA PRO A 70 -1.25 8.95 -7.20
C PRO A 70 -0.34 7.73 -7.47
N MET A 71 0.17 7.09 -6.41
CA MET A 71 1.02 5.91 -6.53
C MET A 71 0.34 4.76 -7.28
N THR A 72 -0.96 4.57 -7.06
CA THR A 72 -1.70 3.50 -7.74
C THR A 72 -1.94 3.84 -9.20
N LYS A 73 -2.16 5.12 -9.52
CA LYS A 73 -2.29 5.59 -10.90
C LYS A 73 -0.98 5.39 -11.66
N ASP A 74 0.13 5.79 -11.06
CA ASP A 74 1.46 5.69 -11.67
C ASP A 74 1.90 4.22 -11.84
N PHE A 75 1.46 3.35 -10.93
CA PHE A 75 1.67 1.90 -11.06
C PHE A 75 0.85 1.27 -12.19
N LEU A 76 -0.39 1.72 -12.39
CA LEU A 76 -1.29 1.20 -13.42
C LEU A 76 -1.02 1.78 -14.81
N ASP A 77 -0.58 3.04 -14.89
CA ASP A 77 -0.19 3.71 -16.11
C ASP A 77 1.24 4.27 -16.01
N PRO A 78 2.26 3.38 -16.03
CA PRO A 78 3.66 3.78 -15.92
C PRO A 78 4.15 4.56 -17.15
N ASN A 79 3.39 4.57 -18.25
CA ASN A 79 3.75 5.26 -19.50
C ASN A 79 3.25 6.70 -19.54
N SER A 80 2.29 7.08 -18.71
CA SER A 80 1.73 8.44 -18.70
C SER A 80 2.67 9.52 -18.15
N HIS A 81 3.85 9.16 -17.63
CA HIS A 81 4.74 10.08 -16.88
C HIS A 81 6.13 10.26 -17.51
N TRP A 82 6.49 9.51 -18.55
CA TRP A 82 7.79 9.70 -19.22
C TRP A 82 7.65 10.68 -20.39
N ILE A 83 7.90 11.96 -20.13
CA ILE A 83 8.72 12.90 -20.94
C ILE A 83 8.70 12.66 -22.48
N LEU A 84 7.54 12.41 -23.07
CA LEU A 84 7.30 12.41 -24.52
C LEU A 84 5.99 13.15 -24.80
N LYS A 85 5.94 14.40 -24.35
CA LYS A 85 5.17 15.45 -25.01
C LYS A 85 5.94 16.75 -24.95
#